data_AF-A0A1C0BV11-F1
#
_entry.id   AF-A0A1C0BV11-F1
#
_cell.length_a   1.000
_cell.length_b   1.000
_cell.length_c   1.000
_cell.angle_alpha   90.00
_cell.angle_beta   90.00
_cell.angle_gamma   90.00
#
_symmetry.space_group_name_H-M   'P 1'
#
loop_
_entity.id
_entity.type
_entity.pdbx_description
1 polymer ?
#
loop_
_entity_poly.entity_id
_entity_poly.type
_entity_poly.pdbx_seq_one_letter_code
_entity_poly.pdbx_strand_id
1 'polypeptide(L)'
;MEKVIYQKQPEIDYDSLVMVFHQGGKRYFSHSFIYHGRDGKYLQFFYKDPLPEGDFLKGWNYLDDHSFRIVMVPEPSQAVAIDDFIAAHNPISQINAIEIIEIGGFDEIDALLKDPSIASQEIIFFGRK
;
A
#
# COMPACT_ATOMS: atom_id res chain seq x y z
N MET A 1 8.53 22.35 9.40
CA MET A 1 8.21 20.97 9.80
C MET A 1 9.07 20.09 8.94
N GLU A 2 10.12 19.48 9.50
CA GLU A 2 11.06 18.68 8.74
C GLU A 2 10.36 17.42 8.24
N LYS A 3 10.39 17.20 6.93
CA LYS A 3 10.04 15.92 6.34
C LYS A 3 11.12 14.93 6.76
N VAL A 4 10.75 13.93 7.54
CA VAL A 4 11.65 12.81 7.78
C VAL A 4 11.70 12.03 6.47
N ILE A 5 12.89 11.94 5.89
CA ILE A 5 13.16 11.20 4.66
C ILE A 5 13.96 9.97 5.08
N TYR A 6 13.34 8.79 5.09
CA TYR A 6 14.08 7.54 5.18
C TYR A 6 14.49 7.06 3.80
N GLN A 7 15.78 6.75 3.67
CA GLN A 7 16.43 6.42 2.41
C GLN A 7 15.96 5.05 1.90
N LYS A 8 15.80 4.97 0.57
CA LYS A 8 15.61 3.76 -0.23
C LYS A 8 16.32 2.57 0.41
N GLN A 9 15.57 1.60 0.94
CA GLN A 9 16.17 0.31 1.24
C GLN A 9 16.69 -0.26 -0.09
N PRO A 10 17.96 -0.74 -0.14
CA PRO A 10 18.55 -1.24 -1.37
C PRO A 10 17.78 -2.44 -1.94
N GLU A 11 17.04 -3.16 -1.10
CA GLU A 11 16.09 -4.22 -1.47
C GLU A 11 14.84 -4.10 -0.60
N ILE A 12 13.66 -4.16 -1.24
CA ILE A 12 12.36 -4.19 -0.55
C ILE A 12 11.99 -5.66 -0.37
N ASP A 13 12.45 -6.26 0.73
CA ASP A 13 12.20 -7.66 1.06
C ASP A 13 11.21 -7.78 2.21
N TYR A 14 9.94 -7.59 1.86
CA TYR A 14 8.80 -7.79 2.75
C TYR A 14 7.92 -8.90 2.20
N ASP A 15 7.48 -9.79 3.08
CA ASP A 15 6.51 -10.85 2.79
C ASP A 15 5.18 -10.27 2.32
N SER A 16 4.81 -9.09 2.82
CA SER A 16 3.65 -8.34 2.35
C SER A 16 3.84 -6.83 2.44
N LEU A 17 3.24 -6.10 1.52
CA LEU A 17 3.09 -4.65 1.58
C LEU A 17 1.62 -4.25 1.54
N VAL A 18 1.29 -3.19 2.27
CA VAL A 18 0.03 -2.45 2.14
C VAL A 18 0.36 -1.02 1.78
N MET A 19 -0.24 -0.53 0.71
CA MET A 19 0.01 0.79 0.13
C MET A 19 -1.28 1.58 0.19
N VAL A 20 -1.25 2.78 0.77
CA VAL A 20 -2.43 3.64 0.94
C VAL A 20 -2.19 4.99 0.28
N PHE A 21 -3.17 5.47 -0.48
CA PHE A 21 -3.15 6.76 -1.17
C PHE A 21 -4.34 7.62 -0.74
N HIS A 22 -4.06 8.83 -0.25
CA HIS A 22 -5.06 9.82 0.12
C HIS A 22 -5.27 10.83 -1.01
N GLN A 23 -6.49 10.87 -1.55
CA GLN A 23 -6.85 11.83 -2.60
C GLN A 23 -8.28 12.32 -2.44
N GLY A 24 -8.44 13.65 -2.36
CA GLY A 24 -9.77 14.28 -2.34
C GLY A 24 -10.66 13.81 -1.18
N GLY A 25 -10.07 13.58 0.00
CA GLY A 25 -10.78 13.08 1.19
C GLY A 25 -11.11 11.58 1.15
N LYS A 26 -10.67 10.86 0.12
CA LYS A 26 -10.84 9.40 0.00
C LYS A 26 -9.51 8.69 0.19
N ARG A 27 -9.60 7.44 0.62
CA ARG A 27 -8.48 6.50 0.71
C ARG A 27 -8.61 5.49 -0.41
N TYR A 28 -7.52 5.26 -1.14
CA TYR A 28 -7.37 4.12 -2.04
C TYR A 28 -6.25 3.26 -1.51
N PHE A 29 -6.27 1.97 -1.81
CA PHE A 29 -5.23 1.09 -1.33
C PHE A 29 -4.96 -0.06 -2.28
N SER A 30 -3.77 -0.63 -2.13
CA SER A 30 -3.31 -1.84 -2.77
C SER A 30 -2.56 -2.66 -1.74
N HIS A 31 -2.54 -3.97 -1.89
CA HIS A 31 -1.65 -4.83 -1.10
C HIS A 31 -0.97 -5.85 -2.00
N SER A 32 0.21 -6.30 -1.61
CA SER A 32 0.96 -7.34 -2.30
C SER A 32 1.51 -8.32 -1.29
N PHE A 33 1.59 -9.59 -1.69
CA PHE A 33 2.11 -10.66 -0.83
C PHE A 33 2.89 -11.69 -1.65
N ILE A 34 3.75 -12.46 -0.97
CA ILE A 34 4.48 -13.57 -1.59
C ILE A 34 3.50 -14.61 -2.14
N TYR A 35 3.56 -14.86 -3.44
CA TYR A 35 2.67 -15.78 -4.16
C TYR A 35 3.41 -16.97 -4.78
N HIS A 36 4.72 -16.83 -5.07
CA HIS A 36 5.54 -17.84 -5.74
C HIS A 36 4.90 -18.39 -7.03
N GLY A 37 4.18 -17.53 -7.75
CA GLY A 37 3.52 -17.89 -9.01
C GLY A 37 4.51 -18.04 -10.16
N ARG A 38 4.00 -18.55 -11.29
CA ARG A 38 4.79 -18.73 -12.52
C ARG A 38 5.38 -17.44 -13.07
N ASP A 39 4.65 -16.33 -12.92
CA ASP A 39 4.93 -15.05 -13.59
C ASP A 39 5.43 -13.95 -12.63
N GLY A 40 5.65 -14.27 -11.34
CA GLY A 40 6.13 -13.29 -10.33
C GLY A 40 6.31 -13.89 -8.92
N LYS A 41 7.24 -13.31 -8.13
CA LYS A 41 7.44 -13.70 -6.71
C LYS A 41 6.24 -13.26 -5.87
N TYR A 42 5.64 -12.12 -6.21
CA TYR A 42 4.55 -11.51 -5.47
C TYR A 42 3.27 -11.45 -6.32
N LEU A 43 2.13 -11.30 -5.66
CA LEU A 43 0.85 -10.97 -6.29
C LEU A 43 0.32 -9.70 -5.65
N GLN A 44 0.06 -8.68 -6.47
CA GLN A 44 -0.53 -7.42 -6.05
C GLN A 44 -2.03 -7.41 -6.33
N PHE A 45 -2.80 -6.90 -5.38
CA PHE A 45 -4.23 -6.62 -5.46
C PHE A 45 -4.45 -5.11 -5.43
N PHE A 46 -4.87 -4.56 -6.56
CA PHE A 46 -5.15 -3.14 -6.71
C PHE A 46 -6.66 -2.87 -6.75
N TYR A 47 -7.18 -2.16 -5.76
CA TYR A 47 -8.59 -1.81 -5.66
C TYR A 47 -8.84 -0.45 -6.30
N LYS A 48 -9.68 -0.40 -7.35
CA LYS A 48 -10.06 0.87 -7.99
C LYS A 48 -11.15 1.63 -7.26
N ASP A 49 -11.85 0.96 -6.35
CA ASP A 49 -12.86 1.58 -5.51
C ASP A 49 -12.18 2.15 -4.25
N PRO A 50 -12.63 3.32 -3.75
CA PRO A 50 -12.08 3.87 -2.53
C PRO A 50 -12.45 2.99 -1.34
N LEU A 51 -11.54 2.90 -0.38
CA LEU A 51 -11.76 2.26 0.90
C LEU A 51 -12.91 2.98 1.64
N PRO A 52 -13.92 2.26 2.15
CA PRO A 52 -15.00 2.84 2.94
C PRO A 52 -14.50 3.70 4.11
N GLU A 53 -15.33 4.65 4.54
CA GLU A 53 -15.04 5.44 5.73
C GLU A 53 -15.06 4.57 7.00
N GLY A 54 -14.18 4.89 7.95
CA GLY A 54 -14.04 4.16 9.21
C GLY A 54 -12.79 3.29 9.27
N ASP A 55 -12.94 2.14 9.92
CA ASP A 55 -11.87 1.17 10.21
C ASP A 55 -11.28 0.58 8.93
N PHE A 56 -9.96 0.62 8.83
CA PHE A 56 -9.21 0.23 7.64
C PHE A 56 -9.42 -1.25 7.31
N LEU A 57 -9.27 -2.13 8.29
CA LEU A 57 -9.44 -3.57 8.05
C LEU A 57 -10.86 -3.95 7.68
N LYS A 58 -11.88 -3.36 8.32
CA LYS A 58 -13.27 -3.57 7.91
C LYS A 58 -13.51 -3.06 6.49
N GLY A 59 -12.93 -1.91 6.14
CA GLY A 59 -13.01 -1.36 4.79
C GLY A 59 -12.34 -2.27 3.76
N TRP A 60 -11.17 -2.82 4.08
CA TRP A 60 -10.49 -3.81 3.25
C TRP A 60 -11.37 -5.06 3.07
N ASN A 61 -11.79 -5.72 4.15
CA ASN A 61 -12.64 -6.92 4.08
C ASN A 61 -13.90 -6.68 3.25
N TYR A 62 -14.52 -5.50 3.40
CA TYR A 62 -15.67 -5.14 2.58
C TYR A 62 -15.32 -5.10 1.08
N LEU A 63 -14.17 -4.52 0.71
CA LEU A 63 -13.74 -4.46 -0.68
C LEU A 63 -13.37 -5.85 -1.23
N ASP A 64 -12.79 -6.74 -0.44
CA ASP A 64 -12.55 -8.13 -0.84
C ASP A 64 -13.83 -8.85 -1.24
N ASP A 65 -14.91 -8.63 -0.48
CA ASP A 65 -16.19 -9.30 -0.69
C ASP A 65 -17.06 -8.62 -1.76
N HIS A 66 -16.88 -7.31 -2.00
CA HIS A 66 -17.86 -6.50 -2.74
C HIS A 66 -17.28 -5.69 -3.92
N SER A 67 -15.96 -5.52 -4.04
CA SER A 67 -15.40 -4.77 -5.16
C SER A 67 -15.29 -5.65 -6.40
N PHE A 68 -16.02 -5.29 -7.45
CA PHE A 68 -15.87 -5.89 -8.78
C PHE A 68 -14.75 -5.22 -9.60
N ARG A 69 -14.01 -4.27 -9.01
CA ARG A 69 -13.01 -3.44 -9.70
C ARG A 69 -11.61 -3.63 -9.10
N ILE A 70 -11.25 -4.89 -8.88
CA ILE A 70 -9.93 -5.31 -8.42
C ILE A 70 -9.11 -5.74 -9.64
N VAL A 71 -7.85 -5.32 -9.70
CA VAL A 71 -6.87 -5.81 -10.67
C VAL A 71 -5.82 -6.60 -9.91
N MET A 72 -5.59 -7.84 -10.32
CA MET A 72 -4.53 -8.67 -9.78
C MET A 72 -3.36 -8.69 -10.75
N VAL A 73 -2.16 -8.36 -10.27
CA VAL A 73 -0.94 -8.29 -11.09
C VAL A 73 0.15 -9.14 -10.46
N PRO A 74 0.70 -10.15 -11.16
CA PRO A 74 1.89 -10.85 -10.68
C PRO A 74 3.10 -9.93 -10.79
N GLU A 75 3.82 -9.77 -9.69
CA GLU A 75 4.91 -8.81 -9.58
C GLU A 75 6.26 -9.52 -9.39
N PRO A 76 7.31 -9.13 -10.14
CA PRO A 76 8.64 -9.72 -9.98
C PRO A 76 9.31 -9.28 -8.67
N SER A 77 8.92 -8.12 -8.11
CA SER A 77 9.40 -7.63 -6.82
C SER A 77 8.40 -6.66 -6.16
N GLN A 78 8.53 -6.44 -4.85
CA GLN A 78 7.74 -5.43 -4.14
C GLN A 78 7.99 -4.00 -4.66
N ALA A 79 9.19 -3.73 -5.18
CA ALA A 79 9.50 -2.43 -5.77
C ALA A 79 8.63 -2.13 -7.00
N VAL A 80 8.39 -3.13 -7.86
CA VAL A 80 7.52 -2.97 -9.03
C VAL A 80 6.07 -2.77 -8.60
N ALA A 81 5.60 -3.51 -7.59
CA ALA A 81 4.25 -3.32 -7.02
C ALA A 81 4.02 -1.87 -6.55
N ILE A 82 5.05 -1.26 -5.93
CA ILE A 82 5.00 0.13 -5.48
C ILE A 82 4.98 1.10 -6.66
N ASP A 83 5.85 0.90 -7.66
CA ASP A 83 5.92 1.75 -8.85
C ASP A 83 4.57 1.74 -9.60
N ASP A 84 3.96 0.57 -9.77
CA ASP A 84 2.66 0.41 -10.41
C ASP A 84 1.53 1.08 -9.60
N PHE A 85 1.55 0.95 -8.26
CA PHE A 85 0.59 1.63 -7.38
C PHE A 85 0.68 3.15 -7.50
N ILE A 86 1.89 3.70 -7.47
CA ILE A 86 2.14 5.14 -7.60
C ILE A 86 1.70 5.62 -8.98
N ALA A 87 2.09 4.91 -10.04
CA ALA A 87 1.74 5.28 -11.42
C ALA A 87 0.22 5.29 -11.66
N ALA A 88 -0.51 4.36 -11.03
CA ALA A 88 -1.97 4.27 -11.16
C ALA A 88 -2.72 5.44 -10.51
N HIS A 89 -2.18 6.03 -9.44
CA HIS A 89 -2.84 7.09 -8.68
C HIS A 89 -2.25 8.48 -8.93
N ASN A 90 -0.97 8.57 -9.28
CA ASN A 90 -0.25 9.81 -9.52
C ASN A 90 0.81 9.62 -10.62
N PRO A 91 0.39 9.57 -11.90
CA PRO A 91 1.26 9.20 -13.03
C PRO A 91 2.39 10.19 -13.35
N ILE A 92 2.40 11.37 -12.71
CA ILE A 92 3.40 12.42 -12.93
C ILE A 92 4.46 12.41 -11.80
N SER A 93 4.20 11.72 -10.68
CA SER A 93 5.11 11.69 -9.53
C SER A 93 6.30 10.78 -9.77
N GLN A 94 7.50 11.35 -9.73
CA GLN A 94 8.75 10.61 -9.58
C GLN A 94 9.09 10.54 -8.09
N ILE A 95 8.89 9.37 -7.47
CA ILE A 95 9.23 9.18 -6.06
C ILE A 95 10.68 8.70 -5.96
N ASN A 96 11.54 9.56 -5.44
CA ASN A 96 12.97 9.26 -5.27
C ASN A 96 13.27 8.41 -4.02
N ALA A 97 12.36 8.43 -3.04
CA ALA A 97 12.45 7.66 -1.80
C ALA A 97 11.05 7.43 -1.23
N ILE A 98 10.84 6.23 -0.68
CA ILE A 98 9.62 5.86 0.05
C ILE A 98 9.99 5.52 1.50
N GLU A 99 9.11 5.88 2.42
CA GLU A 99 9.16 5.42 3.81
C GLU A 99 8.21 4.23 3.97
N ILE A 100 8.68 3.15 4.59
CA ILE A 100 7.88 1.96 4.87
C ILE A 100 7.82 1.77 6.39
N ILE A 101 6.62 1.73 6.94
CA ILE A 101 6.37 1.47 8.36
C ILE A 101 6.29 -0.04 8.56
N GLU A 102 7.23 -0.61 9.33
CA GLU A 102 7.20 -2.05 9.65
C GLU A 102 6.04 -2.37 10.61
N ILE A 103 5.29 -3.43 10.30
CA ILE A 103 4.17 -3.94 11.10
C ILE A 103 4.36 -5.45 11.37
N GLY A 104 3.95 -5.92 12.55
CA GLY A 104 3.90 -7.35 12.88
C GLY A 104 2.65 -8.03 12.33
N GLY A 105 1.52 -7.31 12.34
CA GLY A 105 0.23 -7.76 11.81
C GLY A 105 -0.57 -6.62 11.18
N PHE A 106 -1.53 -6.98 10.32
CA PHE A 106 -2.37 -5.98 9.63
C PHE A 106 -3.33 -5.25 10.59
N ASP A 107 -3.59 -5.80 11.77
CA ASP A 107 -4.37 -5.19 12.85
C ASP A 107 -3.72 -3.94 13.45
N GLU A 108 -2.40 -3.77 13.28
CA GLU A 108 -1.68 -2.58 13.72
C GLU A 108 -2.00 -1.34 12.87
N ILE A 109 -2.43 -1.53 11.61
CA ILE A 109 -2.66 -0.44 10.65
C ILE A 109 -3.71 0.54 11.16
N ASP A 110 -4.80 0.05 11.75
CA ASP A 110 -5.85 0.91 12.31
C ASP A 110 -5.39 1.74 13.51
N ALA A 111 -4.44 1.23 14.29
CA ALA A 111 -3.83 2.00 15.37
C ALA A 111 -2.88 3.07 14.82
N LEU A 112 -2.06 2.72 13.82
CA LEU A 112 -1.11 3.62 13.17
C LEU A 112 -1.82 4.77 12.43
N LEU A 113 -2.93 4.48 11.75
CA LEU A 113 -3.74 5.50 11.05
C LEU A 113 -4.50 6.43 12.00
N LYS A 114 -4.45 6.24 13.32
CA LYS A 114 -4.94 7.24 14.30
C LYS A 114 -3.89 8.30 14.60
N ASP A 115 -2.62 8.05 14.31
CA ASP A 115 -1.56 9.04 14.45
C ASP A 115 -1.72 10.10 13.33
N PRO A 116 -1.95 11.38 13.68
CA PRO A 116 -2.10 12.44 12.67
C PRO A 116 -0.87 12.62 11.78
N SER A 117 0.33 12.29 12.26
CA SER A 117 1.57 12.39 11.48
C SER A 117 1.68 11.31 10.39
N ILE A 118 0.99 10.19 10.56
CA ILE A 118 0.88 9.12 9.57
C ILE A 118 -0.32 9.38 8.68
N ALA A 119 -1.50 9.61 9.27
CA ALA A 119 -2.76 9.76 8.54
C ALA A 119 -2.82 10.98 7.60
N SER A 120 -1.99 12.00 7.85
CA SER A 120 -1.91 13.19 6.98
C SER A 120 -0.99 13.02 5.77
N GLN A 121 -0.26 11.91 5.66
CA GLN A 121 0.61 11.65 4.51
C GLN A 121 -0.23 11.31 3.28
N GLU A 122 0.17 11.85 2.12
CA GLU A 122 -0.50 11.57 0.85
C GLU A 122 -0.39 10.08 0.49
N ILE A 123 0.78 9.48 0.73
CA ILE A 123 1.05 8.07 0.45
C ILE A 123 1.68 7.44 1.68
N ILE A 124 1.23 6.26 2.06
CA ILE A 124 1.73 5.50 3.21
C ILE A 124 2.01 4.07 2.77
N PHE A 125 3.12 3.51 3.21
CA PHE A 125 3.49 2.12 2.97
C PHE A 125 3.66 1.41 4.30
N PHE A 126 3.04 0.24 4.45
CA PHE A 126 3.24 -0.67 5.57
C PHE A 126 3.88 -1.96 5.07
N GLY A 127 4.93 -2.41 5.74
CA GLY A 127 5.66 -3.63 5.36
C GLY A 127 5.64 -4.67 6.47
N ARG A 128 5.35 -5.91 6.10
CA ARG A 128 5.37 -7.07 7.00
C ARG A 128 6.43 -8.06 6.54
N LYS A 129 7.25 -8.52 7.47
CA LYS A 129 8.23 -9.61 7.27
C LYS A 129 7.66 -10.97 7.62
#